data_AF-A0A961NF12-F1
#
_entry.id   AF-A0A961NF12-F1
#
_cell.length_a   1.000
_cell.length_b   1.000
_cell.length_c   1.000
_cell.angle_alpha   90.00
_cell.angle_beta   90.00
_cell.angle_gamma   90.00
#
_symmetry.space_group_name_H-M   'P 1'
#
loop_
_entity.id
_entity.type
_entity.pdbx_description
1 polymer ?
#
loop_
_entity_poly.entity_id
_entity_poly.type
_entity_poly.pdbx_seq_one_letter_code
_entity_poly.pdbx_strand_id
1 'polypeptide(L)'
;ARLEAWEDMPRDTRLETLKLGASAAIWALQLCRPRRRANVMFERLRAARDPVTRIALHARTLREDGRDYVSLTPKGEVKNLRKLEFVIRAQDAEILRWWIEELRPLYIETRQIADSCYLFPGTAQPRNLRAGLDLPPGCVSGAWFAEAWTAGAAIVGLRLTTHQARHTAAVIWLARHPGDFAGAAALIGSSERIVREKYGADDSAGIAAEARA
;
A
#
# COMPACT_ATOMS: atom_id res chain seq x y z
N ALA A 1 25.19 -9.79 17.57
CA ALA A 1 25.62 -8.39 17.74
C ALA A 1 24.65 -7.72 18.70
N ARG A 2 25.13 -7.02 19.73
CA ARG A 2 24.27 -6.20 20.58
C ARG A 2 23.84 -5.00 19.74
N LEU A 3 22.54 -4.82 19.51
CA LEU A 3 22.04 -3.64 18.81
C LEU A 3 22.39 -2.42 19.66
N GLU A 4 22.97 -1.39 19.03
CA GLU A 4 23.19 -0.10 19.69
C GLU A 4 21.84 0.45 20.18
N ALA A 5 21.87 1.18 21.30
CA ALA A 5 20.68 1.87 21.78
C ALA A 5 20.22 2.88 20.73
N TRP A 6 18.91 3.11 20.65
CA TRP A 6 18.32 4.01 19.64
C TRP A 6 18.99 5.40 19.69
N GLU A 7 19.24 5.91 20.90
CA GLU A 7 19.83 7.21 21.21
C GLU A 7 21.28 7.37 20.74
N ASP A 8 22.01 6.25 20.61
CA ASP A 8 23.41 6.23 20.19
C ASP A 8 23.56 5.92 18.69
N MET A 9 22.51 5.39 18.06
CA MET A 9 22.53 5.00 16.66
C MET A 9 22.73 6.19 15.72
N PRO A 10 23.65 6.13 14.73
CA PRO A 10 23.80 7.17 13.72
C PRO A 10 22.50 7.46 12.97
N ARG A 11 22.28 8.72 12.59
CA ARG A 11 21.04 9.17 11.93
C ARG A 11 20.69 8.32 10.70
N ASP A 12 21.67 7.98 9.86
CA ASP A 12 21.41 7.18 8.65
C ASP A 12 20.96 5.76 8.99
N THR A 13 21.57 5.14 10.00
CA THR A 13 21.16 3.82 10.50
C THR A 13 19.75 3.84 11.09
N ARG A 14 19.38 4.91 11.81
CA ARG A 14 17.99 5.12 12.27
C ARG A 14 17.02 5.21 11.09
N LEU A 15 17.38 5.99 10.07
CA LEU A 15 16.53 6.17 8.89
C LEU A 15 16.34 4.88 8.10
N GLU A 16 17.37 4.05 7.95
CA GLU A 16 17.24 2.73 7.33
C GLU A 16 16.38 1.79 8.18
N THR A 17 16.56 1.79 9.51
CA THR A 17 15.72 1.01 10.44
C THR A 17 14.26 1.40 10.33
N LEU A 18 13.96 2.70 10.33
CA LEU A 18 12.60 3.21 10.18
C LEU A 18 12.01 2.94 8.79
N LYS A 19 12.83 2.91 7.75
CA LYS A 19 12.40 2.51 6.39
C LYS A 19 11.98 1.04 6.37
N LEU A 20 12.65 0.17 7.13
CA LEU A 20 12.21 -1.22 7.31
C LEU A 20 10.88 -1.31 8.09
N GLY A 21 10.69 -0.50 9.12
CA GLY A 21 9.40 -0.38 9.80
C GLY A 21 8.26 0.06 8.87
N ALA A 22 8.53 1.10 8.06
CA ALA A 22 7.58 1.53 7.03
C ALA A 22 7.33 0.45 5.98
N SER A 23 8.36 -0.31 5.61
CA SER A 23 8.25 -1.44 4.69
C SER A 23 7.30 -2.51 5.23
N ALA A 24 7.42 -2.88 6.50
CA ALA A 24 6.49 -3.82 7.14
C ALA A 24 5.03 -3.33 7.05
N ALA A 25 4.78 -2.03 7.34
CA ALA A 25 3.46 -1.43 7.20
C ALA A 25 2.95 -1.41 5.74
N ILE A 26 3.82 -1.12 4.76
CA ILE A 26 3.46 -1.19 3.34
C ILE A 26 3.07 -2.63 2.96
N TRP A 27 3.83 -3.63 3.41
CA TRP A 27 3.58 -5.03 3.15
C TRP A 27 2.29 -5.52 3.82
N ALA A 28 2.01 -5.14 5.06
CA ALA A 28 0.73 -5.40 5.73
C ALA A 28 -0.47 -4.91 4.89
N LEU A 29 -0.39 -3.70 4.33
CA LEU A 29 -1.44 -3.17 3.46
C LEU A 29 -1.57 -3.94 2.14
N GLN A 30 -0.44 -4.34 1.55
CA GLN A 30 -0.38 -4.92 0.22
C GLN A 30 -0.68 -6.43 0.20
N LEU A 31 -0.34 -7.16 1.27
CA LEU A 31 -0.66 -8.57 1.42
C LEU A 31 -2.15 -8.77 1.76
N CYS A 32 -2.75 -7.88 2.55
CA CYS A 32 -4.19 -7.85 2.78
C CYS A 32 -4.95 -7.72 1.46
N ARG A 33 -4.62 -6.69 0.67
CA ARG A 33 -5.16 -6.47 -0.68
C ARG A 33 -4.11 -5.80 -1.56
N PRO A 34 -3.70 -6.41 -2.68
CA PRO A 34 -2.67 -5.85 -3.55
C PRO A 34 -3.24 -4.69 -4.36
N ARG A 35 -3.01 -3.47 -3.87
CA ARG A 35 -3.49 -2.22 -4.46
C ARG A 35 -2.47 -1.61 -5.41
N ARG A 36 -2.91 -0.66 -6.22
CA ARG A 36 -1.94 0.15 -6.96
C ARG A 36 -1.10 0.93 -5.97
N ARG A 37 0.19 1.07 -6.28
CA ARG A 37 1.16 1.86 -5.49
C ARG A 37 0.59 3.18 -4.98
N ALA A 38 -0.05 3.97 -5.85
CA ALA A 38 -0.60 5.27 -5.49
C ALA A 38 -1.67 5.19 -4.39
N ASN A 39 -2.50 4.14 -4.36
CA ASN A 39 -3.53 3.98 -3.33
C ASN A 39 -2.93 3.71 -1.95
N VAL A 40 -1.79 3.01 -1.89
CA VAL A 40 -1.08 2.73 -0.63
C VAL A 40 -0.24 3.93 -0.21
N MET A 41 0.48 4.54 -1.16
CA MET A 41 1.38 5.66 -0.93
C MET A 41 0.63 6.91 -0.43
N PHE A 42 -0.61 7.11 -0.90
CA PHE A 42 -1.46 8.24 -0.52
C PHE A 42 -2.53 7.87 0.51
N GLU A 43 -2.35 6.76 1.23
CA GLU A 43 -3.19 6.42 2.38
C GLU A 43 -3.09 7.54 3.44
N ARG A 44 -4.21 7.91 4.05
CA ARG A 44 -4.31 9.03 5.00
C ARG A 44 -4.93 8.61 6.32
N LEU A 45 -4.26 8.97 7.40
CA LEU A 45 -4.70 8.78 8.79
C LEU A 45 -5.72 9.84 9.22
N ARG A 46 -5.69 11.00 8.56
CA ARG A 46 -6.54 12.15 8.88
C ARG A 46 -7.12 12.75 7.62
N ALA A 47 -8.22 13.49 7.78
CA ALA A 47 -8.72 14.32 6.69
C ALA A 47 -7.65 15.36 6.33
N ALA A 48 -7.37 15.47 5.05
CA ALA A 48 -6.56 16.53 4.49
C ALA A 48 -7.38 17.81 4.46
N ARG A 49 -6.82 18.89 5.02
CA ARG A 49 -7.51 20.17 5.21
C ARG A 49 -6.70 21.28 4.59
N ASP A 50 -7.40 22.28 4.09
CA ASP A 50 -6.78 23.53 3.67
C ASP A 50 -6.05 24.16 4.88
N PRO A 51 -4.79 24.61 4.71
CA PRO A 51 -3.99 25.09 5.82
C PRO A 51 -4.51 26.40 6.43
N VAL A 52 -5.26 27.20 5.67
CA VAL A 52 -5.76 28.52 6.09
C VAL A 52 -7.20 28.42 6.60
N THR A 53 -8.11 27.91 5.76
CA THR A 53 -9.55 27.83 6.02
C THR A 53 -9.95 26.61 6.85
N ARG A 54 -9.07 25.61 6.99
CA ARG A 54 -9.31 24.34 7.71
C ARG A 54 -10.42 23.48 7.12
N ILE A 55 -10.96 23.86 5.95
CA ILE A 55 -11.96 23.09 5.20
C ILE A 55 -11.37 21.73 4.82
N ALA A 56 -12.15 20.67 5.00
CA ALA A 56 -11.75 19.32 4.58
C ALA A 56 -11.73 19.23 3.04
N LEU A 57 -10.55 19.01 2.48
CA LEU A 57 -10.33 18.83 1.04
C LEU A 57 -10.44 17.34 0.67
N HIS A 58 -9.86 16.47 1.49
CA HIS A 58 -9.92 15.02 1.28
C HIS A 58 -10.16 14.28 2.58
N ALA A 59 -10.96 13.22 2.52
CA ALA A 59 -11.23 12.38 3.68
C ALA A 59 -9.98 11.61 4.13
N ARG A 60 -9.97 11.22 5.41
CA ARG A 60 -9.13 10.10 5.88
C ARG A 60 -9.51 8.85 5.07
N THR A 61 -8.53 8.02 4.77
CA THR A 61 -8.78 6.75 4.07
C THR A 61 -8.64 5.57 5.01
N LEU A 62 -7.75 5.65 6.00
CA LEU A 62 -7.54 4.59 6.98
C LEU A 62 -8.24 4.96 8.30
N ARG A 63 -9.03 4.04 8.83
CA ARG A 63 -9.67 4.16 10.15
C ARG A 63 -9.46 2.88 10.95
N GLU A 64 -9.28 3.04 12.25
CA GLU A 64 -9.31 1.93 13.19
C GLU A 64 -10.74 1.39 13.34
N ASP A 65 -10.87 0.08 13.53
CA ASP A 65 -12.12 -0.64 13.74
C ASP A 65 -11.89 -1.80 14.73
N GLY A 66 -11.84 -1.46 16.03
CA GLY A 66 -11.48 -2.40 17.08
C GLY A 66 -10.04 -2.89 16.93
N ARG A 67 -9.87 -4.21 16.73
CA ARG A 67 -8.55 -4.81 16.47
C ARG A 67 -8.11 -4.72 15.00
N ASP A 68 -9.02 -4.37 14.11
CA ASP A 68 -8.78 -4.28 12.67
C ASP A 68 -8.59 -2.81 12.25
N TYR A 69 -8.18 -2.59 11.01
CA TYR A 69 -8.32 -1.31 10.32
C TYR A 69 -9.24 -1.47 9.10
N VAL A 70 -9.93 -0.40 8.72
CA VAL A 70 -10.64 -0.30 7.44
C VAL A 70 -9.97 0.78 6.60
N SER A 71 -9.57 0.42 5.39
CA SER A 71 -9.14 1.38 4.39
C SER A 71 -10.25 1.58 3.36
N LEU A 72 -10.61 2.84 3.15
CA LEU A 72 -11.62 3.29 2.22
C LEU A 72 -11.03 4.39 1.33
N THR A 73 -10.74 4.05 0.08
CA THR A 73 -10.32 5.03 -0.94
C THR A 73 -11.53 5.49 -1.75
N PRO A 74 -11.84 6.81 -1.79
CA PRO A 74 -12.95 7.35 -2.57
C PRO A 74 -12.84 7.03 -4.06
N LYS A 75 -13.98 6.86 -4.74
CA LYS A 75 -14.02 6.54 -6.18
C LYS A 75 -13.24 7.55 -7.05
N GLY A 76 -13.24 8.84 -6.67
CA GLY A 76 -12.55 9.91 -7.41
C GLY A 76 -11.03 9.76 -7.42
N GLU A 77 -10.47 9.07 -6.43
CA GLU A 77 -9.03 8.87 -6.24
C GLU A 77 -8.53 7.55 -6.83
N VAL A 78 -9.42 6.80 -7.50
CA VAL A 78 -9.13 5.48 -8.07
C VAL A 78 -9.27 5.55 -9.59
N LYS A 79 -8.25 5.05 -10.32
CA LYS A 79 -8.17 5.12 -11.80
C LYS A 79 -9.45 4.68 -12.53
N ASN A 80 -10.20 3.73 -11.96
CA ASN A 80 -11.37 3.12 -12.59
C ASN A 80 -12.71 3.60 -11.97
N LEU A 81 -12.70 4.68 -11.18
CA LEU A 81 -13.91 5.21 -10.53
C LEU A 81 -14.66 4.20 -9.64
N ARG A 82 -13.96 3.21 -9.11
CA ARG A 82 -14.51 2.25 -8.15
C ARG A 82 -14.03 2.61 -6.76
N LYS A 83 -14.95 2.67 -5.80
CA LYS A 83 -14.59 2.76 -4.39
C LYS A 83 -13.78 1.51 -4.03
N LEU A 84 -12.66 1.70 -3.34
CA LEU A 84 -11.91 0.59 -2.76
C LEU A 84 -12.18 0.59 -1.25
N GLU A 85 -12.65 -0.54 -0.74
CA GLU A 85 -12.93 -0.72 0.68
C GLU A 85 -12.50 -2.14 1.08
N PHE A 86 -11.68 -2.24 2.12
CA PHE A 86 -11.20 -3.53 2.62
C PHE A 86 -10.76 -3.40 4.08
N VAL A 87 -10.83 -4.54 4.75
CA VAL A 87 -10.43 -4.71 6.15
C VAL A 87 -8.99 -5.22 6.17
N ILE A 88 -8.16 -4.57 6.98
CA ILE A 88 -6.85 -5.05 7.41
C ILE A 88 -7.06 -5.75 8.75
N ARG A 89 -6.84 -7.07 8.77
CA ARG A 89 -7.15 -7.92 9.92
C ARG A 89 -6.13 -7.76 11.04
N ALA A 90 -6.53 -8.11 12.26
CA ALA A 90 -5.76 -8.02 13.50
C ALA A 90 -4.24 -8.17 13.36
N GLN A 91 -3.75 -9.26 12.76
CA GLN A 91 -2.30 -9.50 12.63
C GLN A 91 -1.59 -8.42 11.80
N ASP A 92 -2.15 -8.03 10.66
CA ASP A 92 -1.62 -6.96 9.81
C ASP A 92 -1.88 -5.58 10.43
N ALA A 93 -2.99 -5.45 11.17
CA ALA A 93 -3.38 -4.24 11.89
C ALA A 93 -2.42 -3.91 13.05
N GLU A 94 -1.87 -4.92 13.72
CA GLU A 94 -0.83 -4.75 14.75
C GLU A 94 0.45 -4.14 14.16
N ILE A 95 0.87 -4.59 12.98
CA ILE A 95 2.03 -4.01 12.26
C ILE A 95 1.75 -2.55 11.88
N LEU A 96 0.54 -2.26 11.37
CA LEU A 96 0.15 -0.90 11.07
C LEU A 96 0.14 -0.01 12.32
N ARG A 97 -0.38 -0.54 13.43
CA ARG A 97 -0.42 0.18 14.70
C ARG A 97 0.96 0.53 15.20
N TRP A 98 1.87 -0.45 15.21
CA TRP A 98 3.27 -0.25 15.58
C TRP A 98 3.93 0.85 14.74
N TRP A 99 3.71 0.83 13.42
CA TRP A 99 4.16 1.91 12.55
C TRP A 99 3.53 3.25 12.92
N ILE A 100 2.21 3.32 13.08
CA ILE A 100 1.47 4.58 13.29
C ILE A 100 1.83 5.23 14.63
N GLU A 101 1.89 4.44 15.70
CA GLU A 101 1.97 4.89 17.08
C GLU A 101 3.42 5.06 17.55
N GLU A 102 4.35 4.23 17.07
CA GLU A 102 5.74 4.23 17.56
C GLU A 102 6.74 4.72 16.50
N LEU A 103 6.76 4.09 15.32
CA LEU A 103 7.84 4.34 14.35
C LEU A 103 7.64 5.60 13.51
N ARG A 104 6.40 5.93 13.14
CA ARG A 104 6.07 7.10 12.33
C ARG A 104 6.44 8.40 13.05
N PRO A 105 6.17 8.60 14.35
CA PRO A 105 6.68 9.75 15.10
C PRO A 105 8.21 9.87 15.05
N LEU A 106 8.93 8.77 15.33
CA LEU A 106 10.39 8.73 15.26
C LEU A 106 10.91 9.05 13.85
N TYR A 107 10.21 8.60 12.81
CA TYR A 107 10.54 8.92 11.42
C TYR A 107 10.40 10.40 11.11
N ILE A 108 9.31 11.03 11.54
CA ILE A 108 9.07 12.46 11.37
C ILE A 108 10.17 13.27 12.04
N GLU A 109 10.48 12.93 13.31
CA GLU A 109 11.52 13.58 14.10
C GLU A 109 12.91 13.43 13.45
N THR A 110 13.31 12.18 13.14
CA THR A 110 14.63 11.88 12.57
C THR A 110 14.83 12.54 11.19
N ARG A 111 13.77 12.63 10.39
CA ARG A 111 13.77 13.31 9.08
C ARG A 111 13.65 14.82 9.19
N GLN A 112 13.27 15.36 10.35
CA GLN A 112 12.99 16.78 10.57
C GLN A 112 11.97 17.33 9.57
N ILE A 113 10.89 16.60 9.36
CA ILE A 113 9.79 16.97 8.45
C ILE A 113 8.56 17.39 9.24
N ALA A 114 7.68 18.16 8.62
CA ALA A 114 6.37 18.45 9.21
C ALA A 114 5.50 17.18 9.20
N ASP A 115 4.66 17.03 10.24
CA ASP A 115 3.62 16.02 10.21
C ASP A 115 2.58 16.35 9.11
N SER A 116 2.05 15.30 8.47
CA SER A 116 1.11 15.42 7.35
C SER A 116 -0.07 14.48 7.51
N CYS A 117 -1.09 14.57 6.66
CA CYS A 117 -2.25 13.67 6.74
C CYS A 117 -1.92 12.22 6.35
N TYR A 118 -0.78 11.98 5.70
CA TYR A 118 -0.44 10.70 5.10
C TYR A 118 0.05 9.68 6.14
N LEU A 119 -0.26 8.41 5.89
CA LEU A 119 0.29 7.28 6.63
C LEU A 119 1.82 7.22 6.52
N PHE A 120 2.34 7.53 5.33
CA PHE A 120 3.77 7.62 5.04
C PHE A 120 4.14 9.10 4.77
N PRO A 121 4.58 9.85 5.81
CA PRO A 121 4.87 11.26 5.69
C PRO A 121 6.19 11.51 4.93
N GLY A 122 6.32 12.66 4.27
CA GLY A 122 7.52 13.07 3.57
C GLY A 122 7.45 14.54 3.17
N THR A 123 8.29 14.98 2.24
CA THR A 123 8.33 16.37 1.74
C THR A 123 7.88 16.49 0.29
N ALA A 124 7.45 15.38 -0.34
CA ALA A 124 7.08 15.39 -1.74
C ALA A 124 5.67 15.95 -1.95
N GLN A 125 5.47 16.47 -3.15
CA GLN A 125 4.15 16.73 -3.71
C GLN A 125 3.62 15.45 -4.38
N PRO A 126 2.34 15.09 -4.18
CA PRO A 126 1.70 14.05 -4.95
C PRO A 126 1.82 14.32 -6.47
N ARG A 127 2.23 13.30 -7.23
CA ARG A 127 2.39 13.36 -8.69
C ARG A 127 1.67 12.20 -9.36
N ASN A 128 1.40 12.34 -10.66
CA ASN A 128 0.67 11.37 -11.47
C ASN A 128 -0.74 11.08 -10.91
N LEU A 129 -1.35 12.13 -10.37
CA LEU A 129 -2.75 12.11 -9.99
C LEU A 129 -3.63 12.13 -11.24
N ARG A 130 -4.87 11.73 -11.07
CA ARG A 130 -5.87 11.88 -12.11
C ARG A 130 -6.09 13.38 -12.39
N ALA A 131 -6.40 13.74 -13.63
CA ALA A 131 -6.84 15.09 -13.97
C ALA A 131 -7.97 15.57 -13.05
N GLY A 132 -7.80 16.76 -12.46
CA GLY A 132 -8.74 17.36 -11.51
C GLY A 132 -8.67 16.83 -10.08
N LEU A 133 -7.79 15.86 -9.78
CA LEU A 133 -7.47 15.45 -8.42
C LEU A 133 -6.21 16.20 -7.97
N ASP A 134 -6.37 17.08 -6.99
CA ASP A 134 -5.28 17.66 -6.23
C ASP A 134 -5.19 16.94 -4.87
N LEU A 135 -3.99 16.77 -4.32
CA LEU A 135 -3.79 16.21 -2.99
C LEU A 135 -2.70 17.04 -2.30
N PRO A 136 -2.79 17.30 -0.98
CA PRO A 136 -1.85 18.19 -0.33
C PRO A 136 -0.42 17.63 -0.29
N PRO A 137 0.60 18.50 -0.10
CA PRO A 137 1.98 18.06 0.13
C PRO A 137 2.12 17.19 1.37
N GLY A 138 3.30 16.60 1.50
CA GLY A 138 3.72 15.96 2.75
C GLY A 138 3.73 14.45 2.69
N CYS A 139 3.71 13.86 1.49
CA CYS A 139 3.83 12.42 1.29
C CYS A 139 5.28 12.03 0.98
N VAL A 140 5.57 10.74 1.07
CA VAL A 140 6.81 10.18 0.52
C VAL A 140 6.86 10.28 -1.01
N SER A 141 8.07 10.27 -1.57
CA SER A 141 8.25 10.23 -3.02
C SER A 141 8.00 8.83 -3.58
N GLY A 142 7.73 8.76 -4.88
CA GLY A 142 7.57 7.48 -5.57
C GLY A 142 8.82 6.59 -5.55
N ALA A 143 10.02 7.18 -5.50
CA ALA A 143 11.30 6.46 -5.40
C ALA A 143 11.48 5.88 -4.00
N TRP A 144 11.28 6.71 -2.96
CA TRP A 144 11.35 6.25 -1.57
C TRP A 144 10.39 5.09 -1.31
N PHE A 145 9.15 5.17 -1.82
CA PHE A 145 8.18 4.09 -1.67
C PHE A 145 8.67 2.79 -2.33
N ALA A 146 9.28 2.89 -3.52
CA ALA A 146 9.80 1.73 -4.24
C ALA A 146 10.99 1.10 -3.51
N GLU A 147 11.88 1.90 -2.93
CA GLU A 147 12.99 1.43 -2.08
C GLU A 147 12.47 0.71 -0.85
N ALA A 148 11.54 1.32 -0.10
CA ALA A 148 10.95 0.70 1.09
C ALA A 148 10.26 -0.63 0.74
N TRP A 149 9.43 -0.65 -0.32
CA TRP A 149 8.82 -1.88 -0.82
C TRP A 149 9.85 -2.98 -1.11
N THR A 150 10.90 -2.62 -1.85
CA THR A 150 11.95 -3.56 -2.29
C THR A 150 12.75 -4.08 -1.10
N ALA A 151 13.02 -3.25 -0.09
CA ALA A 151 13.67 -3.68 1.14
C ALA A 151 12.84 -4.77 1.86
N GLY A 152 11.52 -4.60 1.93
CA GLY A 152 10.63 -5.64 2.47
C GLY A 152 10.62 -6.91 1.63
N ALA A 153 10.55 -6.76 0.30
CA ALA A 153 10.60 -7.89 -0.62
C ALA A 153 11.87 -8.73 -0.43
N ALA A 154 13.01 -8.05 -0.33
CA ALA A 154 14.31 -8.69 -0.18
C ALA A 154 14.42 -9.51 1.12
N ILE A 155 13.85 -9.03 2.23
CA ILE A 155 13.84 -9.76 3.52
C ILE A 155 13.16 -11.12 3.39
N VAL A 156 12.09 -11.21 2.60
CA VAL A 156 11.34 -12.46 2.37
C VAL A 156 11.83 -13.22 1.13
N GLY A 157 12.99 -12.86 0.57
CA GLY A 157 13.60 -13.53 -0.58
C GLY A 157 12.92 -13.26 -1.92
N LEU A 158 12.08 -12.22 -2.01
CA LEU A 158 11.32 -11.87 -3.21
C LEU A 158 11.99 -10.74 -4.00
N ARG A 159 11.93 -10.85 -5.34
CA ARG A 159 12.42 -9.82 -6.28
C ARG A 159 11.32 -9.40 -7.23
N LEU A 160 10.42 -8.54 -6.76
CA LEU A 160 9.27 -8.09 -7.55
C LEU A 160 8.79 -6.69 -7.15
N THR A 161 8.31 -5.97 -8.16
CA THR A 161 7.66 -4.67 -7.99
C THR A 161 6.25 -4.80 -7.42
N THR A 162 5.71 -3.72 -6.85
CA THR A 162 4.29 -3.67 -6.44
C THR A 162 3.31 -4.05 -7.55
N HIS A 163 3.64 -3.71 -8.80
CA HIS A 163 2.82 -4.06 -9.95
C HIS A 163 2.83 -5.57 -10.19
N GLN A 164 4.02 -6.19 -10.20
CA GLN A 164 4.18 -7.63 -10.34
C GLN A 164 3.49 -8.38 -9.19
N ALA A 165 3.64 -7.95 -7.94
CA ALA A 165 2.95 -8.55 -6.78
C ALA A 165 1.44 -8.68 -7.01
N ARG A 166 0.85 -7.60 -7.51
CA ARG A 166 -0.57 -7.53 -7.81
C ARG A 166 -0.98 -8.45 -8.96
N HIS A 167 -0.15 -8.60 -9.98
CA HIS A 167 -0.37 -9.56 -11.06
C HIS A 167 -0.28 -10.99 -10.54
N THR A 168 0.78 -11.31 -9.78
CA THR A 168 0.98 -12.63 -9.17
C THR A 168 -0.19 -13.03 -8.28
N ALA A 169 -0.76 -12.11 -7.49
CA ALA A 169 -1.93 -12.40 -6.67
C ALA A 169 -3.18 -12.78 -7.49
N ALA A 170 -3.42 -12.09 -8.62
CA ALA A 170 -4.53 -12.44 -9.52
C ALA A 170 -4.31 -13.83 -10.17
N VAL A 171 -3.08 -14.13 -10.58
CA VAL A 171 -2.71 -15.43 -11.16
C VAL A 171 -2.88 -16.56 -10.13
N ILE A 172 -2.37 -16.38 -8.91
CA ILE A 172 -2.54 -17.36 -7.82
C ILE A 172 -4.02 -17.59 -7.50
N TRP A 173 -4.83 -16.53 -7.50
CA TRP A 173 -6.28 -16.66 -7.30
C TRP A 173 -6.91 -17.54 -8.37
N LEU A 174 -6.66 -17.25 -9.64
CA LEU A 174 -7.23 -17.99 -10.77
C LEU A 174 -6.72 -19.43 -10.86
N ALA A 175 -5.47 -19.68 -10.49
CA ALA A 175 -4.94 -21.04 -10.40
C ALA A 175 -5.65 -21.87 -9.32
N ARG A 176 -6.08 -21.24 -8.22
CA ARG A 176 -6.85 -21.89 -7.14
C ARG A 176 -8.36 -21.93 -7.39
N HIS A 177 -8.87 -20.99 -8.18
CA HIS A 177 -10.28 -20.84 -8.53
C HIS A 177 -10.43 -20.63 -10.05
N PRO A 178 -10.24 -21.68 -10.86
CA PRO A 178 -10.31 -21.56 -12.31
C PRO A 178 -11.63 -20.95 -12.76
N GLY A 179 -11.57 -20.00 -13.70
CA GLY A 179 -12.74 -19.28 -14.21
C GLY A 179 -13.29 -18.16 -13.31
N ASP A 180 -12.82 -18.03 -12.06
CA ASP A 180 -13.28 -16.96 -11.15
C ASP A 180 -12.59 -15.61 -11.42
N PHE A 181 -12.82 -15.07 -12.61
CA PHE A 181 -12.33 -13.76 -13.02
C PHE A 181 -12.97 -12.62 -12.21
N ALA A 182 -14.18 -12.84 -11.70
CA ALA A 182 -14.87 -11.87 -10.86
C ALA A 182 -14.18 -11.74 -9.49
N GLY A 183 -13.85 -12.86 -8.84
CA GLY A 183 -13.08 -12.90 -7.60
C GLY A 183 -11.68 -12.33 -7.77
N ALA A 184 -10.96 -12.69 -8.84
CA ALA A 184 -9.66 -12.10 -9.15
C ALA A 184 -9.76 -10.57 -9.38
N ALA A 185 -10.81 -10.10 -10.06
CA ALA A 185 -11.07 -8.68 -10.24
C ALA A 185 -11.40 -7.98 -8.93
N ALA A 186 -12.16 -8.60 -8.03
CA ALA A 186 -12.45 -8.07 -6.71
C ALA A 186 -11.17 -7.99 -5.85
N LEU A 187 -10.35 -9.05 -5.85
CA LEU A 187 -9.09 -9.14 -5.10
C LEU A 187 -8.16 -7.97 -5.42
N ILE A 188 -7.97 -7.68 -6.71
CA ILE A 188 -7.10 -6.58 -7.12
C ILE A 188 -7.89 -5.26 -7.26
N GLY A 189 -9.21 -5.21 -7.19
CA GLY A 189 -9.97 -3.98 -7.49
C GLY A 189 -9.83 -3.55 -8.96
N SER A 190 -9.98 -4.48 -9.89
CA SER A 190 -10.11 -4.28 -11.33
C SER A 190 -11.57 -4.48 -11.78
N SER A 191 -11.85 -4.49 -13.08
CA SER A 191 -13.10 -5.05 -13.63
C SER A 191 -12.86 -6.47 -14.12
N GLU A 192 -13.90 -7.32 -14.06
CA GLU A 192 -13.83 -8.69 -14.59
C GLU A 192 -13.40 -8.69 -16.05
N ARG A 193 -13.98 -7.79 -16.88
CA ARG A 193 -13.61 -7.62 -18.29
C ARG A 193 -12.10 -7.49 -18.48
N ILE A 194 -11.45 -6.62 -17.71
CA ILE A 194 -10.00 -6.39 -17.80
C ILE A 194 -9.21 -7.61 -17.31
N VAL A 195 -9.70 -8.31 -16.27
CA VAL A 195 -9.04 -9.51 -15.76
C VAL A 195 -9.15 -10.65 -16.79
N ARG A 196 -10.33 -10.87 -17.39
CA ARG A 196 -10.53 -11.85 -18.45
C ARG A 196 -9.67 -11.56 -19.67
N GLU A 197 -9.59 -10.29 -20.08
CA GLU A 197 -8.72 -9.85 -21.18
C GLU A 197 -7.23 -10.11 -20.89
N LYS A 198 -6.78 -9.94 -19.64
CA LYS A 198 -5.36 -10.03 -19.28
C LYS A 198 -4.88 -11.41 -18.85
N TYR A 199 -5.76 -12.20 -18.23
CA TYR A 199 -5.41 -13.48 -17.60
C TYR A 199 -6.26 -14.64 -18.15
N GLY A 200 -7.27 -14.36 -18.97
CA GLY A 200 -8.11 -15.40 -19.58
C GLY A 200 -7.43 -16.10 -20.76
N ALA A 201 -6.40 -15.50 -21.36
CA ALA A 201 -5.55 -16.20 -22.33
C ALA A 201 -4.66 -17.27 -21.65
N ASP A 202 -4.31 -17.05 -20.39
CA ASP A 202 -3.60 -18.00 -19.52
C ASP A 202 -4.56 -18.96 -18.79
N ASP A 203 -5.80 -19.12 -19.27
CA ASP A 203 -6.71 -20.20 -18.85
C ASP A 203 -6.18 -21.53 -19.41
N SER A 204 -5.05 -21.90 -18.83
CA SER A 204 -4.36 -23.18 -18.87
C SER A 204 -5.20 -24.30 -18.25
N ALA A 205 -6.52 -24.12 -18.12
CA ALA A 205 -7.48 -25.21 -18.18
C ALA A 205 -7.33 -26.02 -19.48
N GLY A 206 -6.91 -25.39 -20.60
CA GLY A 206 -6.53 -26.11 -21.83
C GLY A 206 -5.18 -26.84 -21.71
N ILE A 207 -4.15 -26.16 -21.21
CA ILE A 207 -2.77 -26.69 -21.14
C ILE A 207 -2.60 -27.75 -20.02
N ALA A 208 -3.30 -27.61 -18.90
CA ALA A 208 -3.28 -28.58 -17.80
C ALA A 208 -4.14 -29.83 -18.08
N ALA A 209 -5.07 -29.75 -19.04
CA ALA A 209 -5.82 -30.90 -19.54
C ALA A 209 -4.98 -31.72 -20.53
N GLU A 210 -4.21 -31.07 -21.43
CA GLU A 210 -3.26 -31.74 -22.32
C GLU A 210 -2.07 -32.37 -21.58
N ALA A 211 -1.61 -31.77 -20.47
CA ALA A 211 -0.53 -32.34 -19.65
C ALA A 211 -0.96 -33.55 -18.79
N ARG A 212 -2.25 -33.89 -18.77
CA ARG A 212 -2.81 -35.06 -18.07
C ARG A 212 -3.38 -36.14 -19.01
N ALA A 213 -3.33 -35.90 -20.32
CA ALA A 213 -3.69 -36.85 -21.38
C ALA A 213 -2.44 -37.58 -21.88
#